data_AF-A0A172QVY6-F1
#
_entry.id   AF-A0A172QVY6-F1
#
_cell.length_a   1.000
_cell.length_b   1.000
_cell.length_c   1.000
_cell.angle_alpha   90.00
_cell.angle_beta   90.00
_cell.angle_gamma   90.00
#
_symmetry.space_group_name_H-M   'P 1'
#
loop_
_entity.id
_entity.type
_entity.pdbx_description
1 polymer ?
#
loop_
_entity_poly.entity_id
_entity_poly.type
_entity_poly.pdbx_seq_one_letter_code
_entity_poly.pdbx_strand_id
1 'polypeptide(L)'
;MTSPRLPSAIPPDSEAIVASRNSLVPVLDSLPGESVPYALSAGNGQLHQLGPYHFTVMSRPQDNGGVFSLARISAGKTPATRFFSVAGPTFIHVMEGRLTLWFADGRQDIIAGGSATIPANTQWSFACEGLINSALVHSGSDAFLRAAEILGTTSPSHTFRISGKSANLPREELEACGFTFYERDYLAELGPRFDRLPEEARAFALEDGSGDRLEQFEQINNFVCRPKHTGNQFFAMQSRGAEAPYIPLHFHRLHTENFFCLDGKIKLHVNGQEIILSRGDYVHAPAGTIHSFAFAGHNTQMLGLLTTEVFEPFFDYMNTPTDAHVQLEDCGKPWFPAEAFAKVQAELDVVVVGPPPAN
;
A
#
# COMPACT_ATOMS: atom_id res chain seq x y z
N MET A 1 12.14 -26.19 -0.13
CA MET A 1 10.80 -26.13 -0.76
C MET A 1 10.76 -24.83 -1.54
N THR A 2 10.54 -24.91 -2.85
CA THR A 2 10.43 -23.72 -3.72
C THR A 2 9.26 -22.86 -3.22
N SER A 3 9.52 -21.60 -2.86
CA SER A 3 8.47 -20.65 -2.47
C SER A 3 7.41 -20.62 -3.57
N PRO A 4 6.11 -20.82 -3.28
CA PRO A 4 5.09 -20.54 -4.27
C PRO A 4 5.23 -19.05 -4.61
N ARG A 5 5.61 -18.78 -5.86
CA ARG A 5 5.65 -17.42 -6.40
C ARG A 5 4.20 -16.92 -6.37
N LEU A 6 3.93 -15.76 -5.78
CA LEU A 6 2.62 -15.12 -5.93
C LEU A 6 2.34 -14.99 -7.45
N PRO A 7 1.11 -15.26 -7.90
CA PRO A 7 0.80 -15.39 -9.32
C PRO A 7 1.02 -14.05 -10.03
N SER A 8 1.62 -14.08 -11.23
CA SER A 8 1.83 -12.89 -12.05
C SER A 8 0.55 -12.38 -12.72
N ALA A 9 -0.52 -13.17 -12.67
CA ALA A 9 -1.85 -12.82 -13.14
C ALA A 9 -2.87 -13.41 -12.15
N ILE A 10 -3.79 -12.58 -11.67
CA ILE A 10 -4.82 -13.00 -10.73
C ILE A 10 -6.01 -13.51 -11.56
N PRO A 11 -6.34 -14.81 -11.53
CA PRO A 11 -7.53 -15.28 -12.22
C PRO A 11 -8.77 -14.64 -11.59
N PRO A 12 -9.73 -14.18 -12.39
CA PRO A 12 -10.93 -13.57 -11.85
C PRO A 12 -11.72 -14.59 -11.04
N ASP A 13 -12.28 -14.12 -9.92
CA ASP A 13 -13.21 -14.92 -9.15
C ASP A 13 -14.48 -15.20 -9.95
N SER A 14 -15.08 -16.38 -9.73
CA SER A 14 -16.35 -16.73 -10.38
C SER A 14 -17.46 -15.74 -9.98
N GLU A 15 -18.45 -15.55 -10.85
CA GLU A 15 -19.60 -14.67 -10.55
C GLU A 15 -20.31 -15.06 -9.24
N ALA A 16 -20.35 -16.34 -8.90
CA ALA A 16 -20.93 -16.81 -7.65
C ALA A 16 -20.15 -16.33 -6.41
N ILE A 17 -18.81 -16.29 -6.48
CA ILE A 17 -17.94 -15.79 -5.41
C ILE A 17 -18.07 -14.26 -5.30
N VAL A 18 -18.06 -13.55 -6.44
CA VAL A 18 -18.26 -12.10 -6.47
C VAL A 18 -19.62 -11.74 -5.87
N ALA A 19 -20.69 -12.43 -6.28
CA ALA A 19 -22.04 -12.19 -5.78
C ALA A 19 -22.20 -12.49 -4.29
N SER A 20 -21.53 -13.52 -3.75
CA SER A 20 -21.60 -13.82 -2.32
C SER A 20 -20.90 -12.73 -1.50
N ARG A 21 -19.75 -12.23 -1.96
CA ARG A 21 -18.99 -11.16 -1.29
C ARG A 21 -19.74 -9.84 -1.17
N ASN A 22 -20.63 -9.52 -2.10
CA ASN A 22 -21.49 -8.31 -2.01
C ASN A 22 -22.30 -8.23 -0.70
N SER A 23 -22.54 -9.38 -0.05
CA SER A 23 -23.40 -9.49 1.14
C SER A 23 -22.64 -9.75 2.45
N LEU A 24 -21.31 -9.90 2.38
CA LEU A 24 -20.51 -10.20 3.57
C LEU A 24 -20.37 -8.97 4.45
N VAL A 25 -20.56 -9.16 5.75
CA VAL A 25 -20.21 -8.13 6.74
C VAL A 25 -18.69 -8.11 6.87
N PRO A 26 -18.03 -6.94 6.78
CA PRO A 26 -16.59 -6.86 6.93
C PRO A 26 -16.15 -7.35 8.31
N VAL A 27 -15.12 -8.20 8.35
CA VAL A 27 -14.50 -8.63 9.60
C VAL A 27 -13.75 -7.43 10.21
N LEU A 28 -13.91 -7.21 11.52
CA LEU A 28 -13.28 -6.08 12.21
C LEU A 28 -12.13 -6.57 13.10
N ASP A 29 -11.01 -5.86 13.05
CA ASP A 29 -9.84 -6.00 13.94
C ASP A 29 -9.23 -7.41 14.03
N SER A 30 -9.44 -8.22 13.00
CA SER A 30 -8.89 -9.57 12.89
C SER A 30 -8.62 -9.95 11.45
N LEU A 31 -7.57 -10.76 11.24
CA LEU A 31 -7.24 -11.32 9.93
C LEU A 31 -8.13 -12.55 9.67
N PRO A 32 -8.94 -12.55 8.60
CA PRO A 32 -9.99 -13.55 8.39
C PRO A 32 -9.49 -14.96 8.06
N GLY A 33 -8.30 -15.10 7.47
CA GLY A 33 -7.80 -16.38 6.97
C GLY A 33 -8.43 -16.83 5.64
N GLU A 34 -9.25 -15.97 5.04
CA GLU A 34 -9.90 -16.15 3.73
C GLU A 34 -10.08 -14.79 3.05
N SER A 35 -10.29 -14.79 1.72
CA SER A 35 -10.45 -13.57 0.93
C SER A 35 -11.87 -13.00 1.04
N VAL A 36 -12.09 -12.22 2.09
CA VAL A 36 -13.34 -11.52 2.43
C VAL A 36 -13.04 -10.06 2.81
N PRO A 37 -14.02 -9.14 2.81
CA PRO A 37 -13.80 -7.77 3.26
C PRO A 37 -13.43 -7.73 4.74
N TYR A 38 -12.48 -6.89 5.12
CA TYR A 38 -12.15 -6.66 6.52
C TYR A 38 -11.56 -5.26 6.76
N ALA A 39 -11.61 -4.81 8.01
CA ALA A 39 -11.02 -3.56 8.46
C ALA A 39 -10.18 -3.81 9.71
N LEU A 40 -9.03 -3.14 9.81
CA LEU A 40 -8.14 -3.16 10.97
C LEU A 40 -7.94 -1.73 11.46
N SER A 41 -8.25 -1.48 12.73
CA SER A 41 -7.80 -0.27 13.40
C SER A 41 -6.27 -0.27 13.59
N ALA A 42 -5.69 0.91 13.69
CA ALA A 42 -4.26 1.13 13.79
C ALA A 42 -3.64 0.29 14.92
N GLY A 43 -2.73 -0.61 14.54
CA GLY A 43 -2.04 -1.52 15.46
C GLY A 43 -2.69 -2.90 15.62
N ASN A 44 -3.88 -3.13 15.07
CA ASN A 44 -4.46 -4.47 14.94
C ASN A 44 -3.86 -5.24 13.76
N GLY A 45 -3.89 -6.57 13.87
CA GLY A 45 -3.20 -7.49 12.97
C GLY A 45 -2.43 -8.56 13.75
N GLN A 46 -1.67 -9.39 13.03
CA GLN A 46 -0.83 -10.42 13.66
C GLN A 46 0.54 -9.81 13.99
N LEU A 47 0.94 -9.87 15.26
CA LEU A 47 2.08 -9.10 15.76
C LEU A 47 3.30 -10.00 15.98
N HIS A 48 4.45 -9.58 15.43
CA HIS A 48 5.71 -10.29 15.57
C HIS A 48 6.85 -9.35 15.95
N GLN A 49 7.77 -9.83 16.78
CA GLN A 49 9.06 -9.19 17.01
C GLN A 49 10.15 -10.00 16.31
N LEU A 50 10.73 -9.42 15.26
CA LEU A 50 11.85 -9.97 14.49
C LEU A 50 13.10 -9.13 14.73
N GLY A 51 13.94 -9.53 15.67
CA GLY A 51 15.11 -8.74 16.05
C GLY A 51 14.74 -7.32 16.48
N PRO A 52 15.28 -6.26 15.85
CA PRO A 52 14.92 -4.88 16.16
C PRO A 52 13.59 -4.41 15.54
N TYR A 53 12.96 -5.23 14.70
CA TYR A 53 11.76 -4.88 13.93
C TYR A 53 10.50 -5.45 14.56
N HIS A 54 9.52 -4.59 14.81
CA HIS A 54 8.17 -4.97 15.20
C HIS A 54 7.27 -4.95 13.98
N PHE A 55 6.65 -6.09 13.68
CA PHE A 55 5.73 -6.27 12.57
C PHE A 55 4.31 -6.25 13.11
N THR A 56 3.48 -5.38 12.55
CA THR A 56 2.02 -5.51 12.55
C THR A 56 1.62 -6.03 11.19
N VAL A 57 1.38 -7.34 11.07
CA VAL A 57 0.95 -7.97 9.82
C VAL A 57 -0.53 -7.64 9.61
N MET A 58 -0.83 -6.99 8.49
CA MET A 58 -2.14 -6.45 8.16
C MET A 58 -2.83 -7.21 7.03
N SER A 59 -2.09 -7.97 6.22
CA SER A 59 -2.63 -8.90 5.22
C SER A 59 -1.64 -10.02 4.93
N ARG A 60 -2.10 -11.26 4.98
CA ARG A 60 -1.33 -12.47 4.61
C ARG A 60 -1.87 -13.02 3.29
N PRO A 61 -1.10 -13.82 2.55
CA PRO A 61 -1.59 -14.46 1.32
C PRO A 61 -2.95 -15.14 1.49
N GLN A 62 -3.22 -15.84 2.60
CA GLN A 62 -4.53 -16.45 2.85
C GLN A 62 -5.69 -15.45 3.00
N ASP A 63 -5.43 -14.21 3.42
CA ASP A 63 -6.46 -13.18 3.63
C ASP A 63 -6.82 -12.45 2.32
N ASN A 64 -6.02 -12.57 1.27
CA ASN A 64 -6.15 -11.77 0.04
C ASN A 64 -6.12 -12.60 -1.26
N GLY A 65 -6.34 -13.91 -1.18
CA GLY A 65 -6.38 -14.78 -2.36
C GLY A 65 -5.00 -15.15 -2.90
N GLY A 66 -3.94 -14.96 -2.11
CA GLY A 66 -2.58 -15.34 -2.44
C GLY A 66 -1.88 -14.35 -3.36
N VAL A 67 -2.14 -13.05 -3.20
CA VAL A 67 -1.68 -12.00 -4.13
C VAL A 67 -0.53 -11.17 -3.56
N PHE A 68 -0.60 -10.79 -2.29
CA PHE A 68 0.41 -9.92 -1.68
C PHE A 68 0.61 -10.23 -0.19
N SER A 69 1.65 -9.65 0.39
CA SER A 69 1.80 -9.51 1.84
C SER A 69 1.86 -8.03 2.21
N LEU A 70 1.33 -7.70 3.40
CA LEU A 70 1.29 -6.34 3.91
C LEU A 70 1.58 -6.34 5.40
N ALA A 71 2.54 -5.54 5.81
CA ALA A 71 2.80 -5.27 7.22
C ALA A 71 3.19 -3.81 7.44
N ARG A 72 2.82 -3.27 8.60
CA ARG A 72 3.49 -2.09 9.16
C ARG A 72 4.70 -2.58 9.95
N ILE A 73 5.88 -2.09 9.60
CA ILE A 73 7.14 -2.45 10.26
C ILE A 73 7.65 -1.23 11.00
N SER A 74 7.86 -1.37 12.30
CA SER A 74 8.39 -0.31 13.16
C SER A 74 9.69 -0.72 13.82
N ALA A 75 10.60 0.24 13.98
CA ALA A 75 11.91 0.01 14.60
C ALA A 75 12.48 1.31 15.20
N GLY A 76 13.44 1.15 16.11
CA GLY A 76 14.33 2.24 16.48
C GLY A 76 15.39 2.49 15.40
N LYS A 77 16.50 3.13 15.79
CA LYS A 77 17.66 3.24 14.90
C LYS A 77 18.30 1.87 14.68
N THR A 78 18.52 1.49 13.42
CA THR A 78 19.19 0.24 13.03
C THR A 78 20.31 0.52 12.02
N PRO A 79 21.42 -0.24 12.04
CA PRO A 79 22.41 -0.15 10.98
C PRO A 79 21.83 -0.64 9.65
N ALA A 80 22.57 -0.40 8.55
CA ALA A 80 22.22 -0.93 7.24
C ALA A 80 22.17 -2.46 7.26
N THR A 81 21.14 -3.03 6.63
CA THR A 81 21.10 -4.48 6.34
C THR A 81 22.15 -4.83 5.29
N ARG A 82 22.52 -6.11 5.18
CA ARG A 82 23.16 -6.60 3.94
C ARG A 82 22.29 -6.26 2.73
N PHE A 83 22.90 -6.10 1.56
CA PHE A 83 22.12 -6.03 0.33
C PHE A 83 21.35 -7.34 0.15
N PHE A 84 20.07 -7.22 -0.17
CA PHE A 84 19.21 -8.36 -0.45
C PHE A 84 18.26 -8.05 -1.61
N SER A 85 17.61 -9.10 -2.10
CA SER A 85 16.47 -9.01 -2.99
C SER A 85 15.42 -10.03 -2.58
N VAL A 86 14.19 -9.81 -3.02
CA VAL A 86 13.06 -10.74 -2.87
C VAL A 86 12.39 -10.92 -4.24
N ALA A 87 11.70 -12.05 -4.43
CA ALA A 87 11.18 -12.46 -5.74
C ALA A 87 10.04 -11.58 -6.29
N GLY A 88 9.42 -10.75 -5.44
CA GLY A 88 8.29 -9.89 -5.78
C GLY A 88 8.62 -8.39 -5.63
N PRO A 89 7.91 -7.51 -6.35
CA PRO A 89 8.03 -6.07 -6.18
C PRO A 89 7.64 -5.68 -4.75
N THR A 90 8.29 -4.65 -4.21
CA THR A 90 8.04 -4.14 -2.87
C THR A 90 7.81 -2.65 -2.92
N PHE A 91 6.73 -2.20 -2.30
CA PHE A 91 6.39 -0.80 -2.10
C PHE A 91 6.47 -0.47 -0.62
N ILE A 92 7.13 0.65 -0.32
CA ILE A 92 7.33 1.16 1.03
C ILE A 92 6.71 2.54 1.10
N HIS A 93 5.85 2.78 2.08
CA HIS A 93 5.41 4.13 2.44
C HIS A 93 5.86 4.44 3.87
N VAL A 94 6.66 5.49 4.04
CA VAL A 94 7.23 5.85 5.35
C VAL A 94 6.19 6.61 6.15
N MET A 95 5.69 6.01 7.23
CA MET A 95 4.70 6.64 8.12
C MET A 95 5.38 7.58 9.12
N GLU A 96 6.55 7.18 9.63
CA GLU A 96 7.28 7.90 10.68
C GLU A 96 8.79 7.71 10.52
N GLY A 97 9.55 8.72 10.95
CA GLY A 97 11.01 8.66 11.01
C GLY A 97 11.68 8.89 9.66
N ARG A 98 12.84 8.25 9.49
CA ARG A 98 13.69 8.39 8.31
C ARG A 98 14.32 7.05 7.97
N LEU A 99 14.19 6.65 6.71
CA LEU A 99 14.88 5.48 6.15
C LEU A 99 15.98 5.95 5.22
N THR A 100 17.13 5.29 5.31
CA THR A 100 18.17 5.37 4.29
C THR A 100 18.06 4.11 3.45
N LEU A 101 17.87 4.25 2.14
CA LEU A 101 17.89 3.14 1.18
C LEU A 101 19.17 3.20 0.35
N TRP A 102 19.73 2.04 0.03
CA TRP A 102 20.81 1.92 -0.94
C TRP A 102 20.35 1.08 -2.12
N PHE A 103 20.52 1.65 -3.31
CA PHE A 103 20.32 0.97 -4.59
C PHE A 103 21.65 0.83 -5.33
N ALA A 104 21.60 0.25 -6.53
CA ALA A 104 22.80 0.01 -7.32
C ALA A 104 23.54 1.29 -7.72
N ASP A 105 22.85 2.42 -7.77
CA ASP A 105 23.31 3.70 -8.32
C ASP A 105 23.34 4.84 -7.31
N GLY A 106 23.18 4.54 -6.02
CA GLY A 106 23.39 5.51 -4.95
C GLY A 106 22.49 5.29 -3.74
N ARG A 107 22.67 6.18 -2.77
CA ARG A 107 21.85 6.25 -1.55
C ARG A 107 20.64 7.16 -1.77
N GLN A 108 19.50 6.81 -1.19
CA GLN A 108 18.30 7.65 -1.16
C GLN A 108 17.78 7.75 0.26
N ASP A 109 17.60 8.98 0.75
CA ASP A 109 17.10 9.24 2.10
C ASP A 109 15.62 9.63 2.01
N ILE A 110 14.76 8.95 2.75
CA ILE A 110 13.30 9.14 2.72
C ILE A 110 12.82 9.43 4.14
N ILE A 111 11.97 10.43 4.28
CA ILE A 111 11.30 10.78 5.54
C ILE A 111 9.81 10.44 5.48
N ALA A 112 9.11 10.60 6.61
CA ALA A 112 7.67 10.40 6.69
C ALA A 112 6.88 11.12 5.56
N GLY A 113 5.89 10.44 4.99
CA GLY A 113 5.13 10.84 3.80
C GLY A 113 5.76 10.37 2.48
N GLY A 114 7.08 10.19 2.44
CA GLY A 114 7.77 9.67 1.26
C GLY A 114 7.56 8.17 1.04
N SER A 115 7.91 7.70 -0.15
CA SER A 115 7.74 6.30 -0.54
C SER A 115 8.91 5.78 -1.37
N ALA A 116 8.98 4.45 -1.50
CA ALA A 116 9.89 3.78 -2.43
C ALA A 116 9.21 2.63 -3.14
N THR A 117 9.51 2.49 -4.42
CA THR A 117 9.12 1.34 -5.25
C THR A 117 10.37 0.57 -5.63
N ILE A 118 10.37 -0.73 -5.35
CA ILE A 118 11.48 -1.64 -5.60
C ILE A 118 10.97 -2.80 -6.48
N PRO A 119 11.34 -2.85 -7.78
CA PRO A 119 10.95 -3.96 -8.64
C PRO A 119 11.47 -5.31 -8.14
N ALA A 120 10.79 -6.39 -8.53
CA ALA A 120 11.17 -7.76 -8.18
C ALA A 120 12.64 -8.07 -8.47
N ASN A 121 13.30 -8.79 -7.56
CA ASN A 121 14.70 -9.20 -7.65
C ASN A 121 15.72 -8.04 -7.73
N THR A 122 15.29 -6.79 -7.47
CA THR A 122 16.21 -5.66 -7.35
C THR A 122 17.01 -5.81 -6.08
N GLN A 123 18.31 -5.52 -6.15
CA GLN A 123 19.21 -5.53 -4.99
C GLN A 123 19.10 -4.21 -4.26
N TRP A 124 18.81 -4.25 -2.97
CA TRP A 124 18.73 -3.06 -2.14
C TRP A 124 19.09 -3.37 -0.69
N SER A 125 19.39 -2.31 0.06
CA SER A 125 19.60 -2.34 1.51
C SER A 125 18.87 -1.17 2.14
N PHE A 126 18.56 -1.26 3.44
CA PHE A 126 18.01 -0.15 4.18
C PHE A 126 18.60 -0.03 5.59
N ALA A 127 18.54 1.19 6.15
CA ALA A 127 18.79 1.49 7.54
C ALA A 127 17.64 2.36 8.10
N CYS A 128 17.31 2.16 9.37
CA CYS A 128 16.39 3.01 10.10
C CYS A 128 17.19 4.07 10.85
N GLU A 129 16.92 5.35 10.61
CA GLU A 129 17.76 6.45 11.11
C GLU A 129 17.12 7.26 12.23
N GLY A 130 15.79 7.32 12.25
CA GLY A 130 15.03 7.98 13.30
C GLY A 130 15.14 7.25 14.63
N LEU A 131 14.81 7.94 15.73
CA LEU A 131 14.63 7.29 17.03
C LEU A 131 13.43 6.32 17.00
N ILE A 132 12.39 6.69 16.25
CA ILE A 132 11.23 5.89 15.93
C ILE A 132 11.06 5.94 14.42
N ASN A 133 10.92 4.78 13.79
CA ASN A 133 10.67 4.62 12.37
C ASN A 133 9.48 3.70 12.21
N SER A 134 8.65 3.98 11.23
CA SER A 134 7.51 3.13 10.88
C SER A 134 7.25 3.24 9.39
N ALA A 135 7.06 2.11 8.71
CA ALA A 135 6.71 2.09 7.30
C ALA A 135 5.69 1.00 7.01
N LEU A 136 4.76 1.29 6.10
CA LEU A 136 3.94 0.27 5.45
C LEU A 136 4.79 -0.40 4.39
N VAL A 137 4.84 -1.73 4.41
CA VAL A 137 5.56 -2.55 3.42
C VAL A 137 4.54 -3.47 2.76
N HIS A 138 4.24 -3.18 1.49
CA HIS A 138 3.41 -4.00 0.63
C HIS A 138 4.31 -4.73 -0.36
N SER A 139 4.17 -6.05 -0.51
CA SER A 139 5.05 -6.83 -1.36
C SER A 139 4.31 -7.92 -2.12
N GLY A 140 4.67 -8.10 -3.39
CA GLY A 140 4.34 -9.28 -4.20
C GLY A 140 5.15 -10.52 -3.82
N SER A 141 5.81 -10.52 -2.66
CA SER A 141 6.46 -11.67 -2.03
C SER A 141 6.01 -11.76 -0.57
N ASP A 142 5.94 -12.96 -0.02
CA ASP A 142 5.69 -13.21 1.40
C ASP A 142 6.97 -13.35 2.24
N ALA A 143 8.15 -13.06 1.67
CA ALA A 143 9.43 -13.31 2.33
C ALA A 143 9.57 -12.58 3.68
N PHE A 144 9.16 -11.30 3.74
CA PHE A 144 9.17 -10.52 4.98
C PHE A 144 8.25 -11.10 6.05
N LEU A 145 7.05 -11.52 5.65
CA LEU A 145 6.08 -12.15 6.54
C LEU A 145 6.61 -13.49 7.07
N ARG A 146 7.12 -14.35 6.19
CA ARG A 146 7.71 -15.64 6.56
C ARG A 146 8.89 -15.48 7.52
N ALA A 147 9.74 -14.48 7.30
CA ALA A 147 10.83 -14.18 8.24
C ALA A 147 10.30 -13.78 9.61
N ALA A 148 9.26 -12.94 9.68
CA ALA A 148 8.63 -12.55 10.94
C ALA A 148 7.94 -13.71 11.66
N GLU A 149 7.32 -14.63 10.92
CA GLU A 149 6.64 -15.81 11.46
C GLU A 149 7.59 -16.91 11.91
N ILE A 150 8.63 -17.21 11.13
CA ILE A 150 9.56 -18.33 11.38
C ILE A 150 10.66 -17.93 12.37
N LEU A 151 11.21 -16.72 12.23
CA LEU A 151 12.38 -16.27 12.99
C LEU A 151 12.03 -15.25 14.08
N GLY A 152 10.84 -14.64 13.98
CA GLY A 152 10.35 -13.74 14.99
C GLY A 152 9.68 -14.47 16.15
N THR A 153 9.21 -13.68 17.11
CA THR A 153 8.40 -14.14 18.23
C THR A 153 7.04 -13.47 18.16
N THR A 154 5.96 -14.23 18.30
CA THR A 154 4.62 -13.65 18.39
C THR A 154 4.53 -12.77 19.63
N SER A 155 3.96 -11.57 19.47
CA SER A 155 3.78 -10.61 20.54
C SER A 155 2.29 -10.35 20.75
N PRO A 156 1.79 -10.20 21.98
CA PRO A 156 0.45 -9.67 22.21
C PRO A 156 0.45 -8.12 22.22
N SER A 157 1.61 -7.47 22.11
CA SER A 157 1.74 -6.03 22.30
C SER A 157 1.64 -5.26 20.98
N HIS A 158 0.61 -4.42 20.89
CA HIS A 158 0.40 -3.42 19.82
C HIS A 158 1.45 -2.30 19.80
N THR A 159 2.25 -2.21 20.87
CA THR A 159 3.35 -1.26 21.00
C THR A 159 4.69 -2.00 21.00
N PHE A 160 5.74 -1.35 20.53
CA PHE A 160 7.09 -1.91 20.57
C PHE A 160 7.98 -1.07 21.47
N ARG A 161 8.91 -1.74 22.16
CA ARG A 161 9.99 -1.06 22.86
C ARG A 161 11.22 -1.07 21.97
N ILE A 162 11.81 0.10 21.77
CA ILE A 162 13.09 0.21 21.09
C ILE A 162 14.11 -0.60 21.89
N SER A 163 14.57 -1.70 21.31
CA SER A 163 15.64 -2.52 21.86
C SER A 163 16.89 -2.27 21.02
N GLY A 164 17.95 -1.77 21.65
CA GLY A 164 19.24 -1.52 20.98
C GLY A 164 20.01 -2.79 20.63
N LYS A 165 19.45 -3.98 20.85
CA LYS A 165 20.07 -5.25 20.47
C LYS A 165 19.71 -5.53 19.02
N SER A 166 20.66 -5.32 18.10
CA SER A 166 20.62 -5.94 16.79
C SER A 166 20.66 -7.45 16.99
N ALA A 167 19.54 -8.14 16.82
CA ALA A 167 19.59 -9.58 16.67
C ALA A 167 20.29 -9.89 15.35
N ASN A 168 21.33 -10.72 15.38
CA ASN A 168 21.87 -11.29 14.16
C ASN A 168 20.79 -12.22 13.60
N LEU A 169 20.07 -11.76 12.57
CA LEU A 169 19.15 -12.61 11.84
C LEU A 169 19.98 -13.57 10.98
N PRO A 170 19.86 -14.88 11.18
CA PRO A 170 20.77 -15.82 10.54
C PRO A 170 20.42 -15.99 9.06
N ARG A 171 21.47 -16.03 8.23
CA ARG A 171 21.37 -15.86 6.78
C ARG A 171 20.64 -17.01 6.11
N GLU A 172 20.98 -18.25 6.47
CA GLU A 172 20.44 -19.46 5.84
C GLU A 172 18.92 -19.56 6.02
N GLU A 173 18.43 -19.13 7.18
CA GLU A 173 17.01 -19.12 7.51
C GLU A 173 16.26 -17.99 6.78
N LEU A 174 16.88 -16.81 6.61
CA LEU A 174 16.34 -15.76 5.76
C LEU A 174 16.31 -16.20 4.29
N GLU A 175 17.33 -16.89 3.79
CA GLU A 175 17.33 -17.47 2.45
C GLU A 175 16.20 -18.49 2.29
N ALA A 176 15.94 -19.32 3.32
CA ALA A 176 14.79 -20.23 3.34
C ALA A 176 13.43 -19.50 3.33
N CYS A 177 13.38 -18.25 3.80
CA CYS A 177 12.20 -17.38 3.74
C CYS A 177 12.02 -16.70 2.36
N GLY A 178 13.01 -16.74 1.47
CA GLY A 178 12.92 -16.18 0.11
C GLY A 178 13.79 -14.93 -0.14
N PHE A 179 14.69 -14.59 0.78
CA PHE A 179 15.69 -13.55 0.56
C PHE A 179 16.87 -14.08 -0.25
N THR A 180 17.44 -13.26 -1.13
CA THR A 180 18.77 -13.52 -1.74
C THR A 180 19.72 -12.43 -1.29
N PHE A 181 20.89 -12.78 -0.76
CA PHE A 181 21.87 -11.80 -0.25
C PHE A 181 23.01 -11.53 -1.22
N TYR A 182 23.52 -10.31 -1.15
CA TYR A 182 24.61 -9.82 -1.99
C TYR A 182 25.62 -9.05 -1.14
N GLU A 183 26.90 -9.14 -1.51
CA GLU A 183 27.96 -8.31 -0.96
C GLU A 183 28.20 -7.14 -1.91
N ARG A 184 27.94 -5.91 -1.42
CA ARG A 184 28.08 -4.68 -2.20
C ARG A 184 28.49 -3.51 -1.29
N ASP A 185 29.13 -2.53 -1.91
CA ASP A 185 29.50 -1.29 -1.25
C ASP A 185 28.29 -0.40 -1.00
N TYR A 186 28.28 0.23 0.16
CA TYR A 186 27.27 1.22 0.55
C TYR A 186 27.72 2.59 0.03
N LEU A 187 27.25 2.94 -1.17
CA LEU A 187 27.58 4.22 -1.79
C LEU A 187 27.16 5.38 -0.85
N ALA A 188 28.08 6.30 -0.59
CA ALA A 188 27.81 7.48 0.24
C ALA A 188 27.13 8.61 -0.54
N GLU A 189 27.32 8.61 -1.87
CA GLU A 189 26.74 9.59 -2.78
C GLU A 189 25.24 9.38 -2.93
N LEU A 190 24.52 10.49 -3.09
CA LEU A 190 23.09 10.46 -3.36
C LEU A 190 22.84 9.93 -4.77
N GLY A 191 21.90 8.99 -4.88
CA GLY A 191 21.38 8.53 -6.17
C GLY A 191 20.46 9.58 -6.82
N PRO A 192 19.84 9.24 -7.95
CA PRO A 192 18.93 10.14 -8.66
C PRO A 192 17.70 10.48 -7.81
N ARG A 193 17.25 11.73 -7.93
CA ARG A 193 15.99 12.23 -7.35
C ARG A 193 14.92 12.32 -8.41
N PHE A 194 13.68 12.06 -7.99
CA PHE A 194 12.52 11.99 -8.87
C PHE A 194 11.39 12.83 -8.29
N ASP A 195 10.92 13.82 -9.05
CA ASP A 195 9.66 14.51 -8.74
C ASP A 195 8.45 13.81 -9.39
N ARG A 196 8.67 13.19 -10.56
CA ARG A 196 7.73 12.33 -11.30
C ARG A 196 8.28 10.91 -11.37
N LEU A 197 7.43 9.93 -11.68
CA LEU A 197 7.90 8.54 -11.74
C LEU A 197 8.92 8.37 -12.88
N PRO A 198 9.99 7.60 -12.67
CA PRO A 198 10.91 7.27 -13.77
C PRO A 198 10.17 6.48 -14.87
N GLU A 199 10.56 6.71 -16.12
CA GLU A 199 10.02 5.90 -17.23
C GLU A 199 10.51 4.46 -17.17
N GLU A 200 11.74 4.27 -16.72
CA GLU A 200 12.39 2.97 -16.60
C GLU A 200 11.79 2.13 -15.46
N ALA A 201 11.72 0.82 -15.66
CA ALA A 201 11.39 -0.14 -14.61
C ALA A 201 12.59 -0.34 -13.68
N ARG A 202 12.79 0.60 -12.75
CA ARG A 202 13.90 0.64 -11.79
C ARG A 202 13.42 0.88 -10.36
N ALA A 203 14.28 0.66 -9.39
CA ALA A 203 14.02 1.13 -8.03
C ALA A 203 14.19 2.65 -7.94
N PHE A 204 13.30 3.27 -7.17
CA PHE A 204 13.29 4.71 -6.90
C PHE A 204 12.56 5.02 -5.60
N ALA A 205 12.85 6.20 -5.05
CA ALA A 205 12.13 6.80 -3.95
C ALA A 205 11.56 8.16 -4.37
N LEU A 206 10.48 8.55 -3.70
CA LEU A 206 9.78 9.81 -3.87
C LEU A 206 9.67 10.52 -2.52
N GLU A 207 9.83 11.84 -2.56
CA GLU A 207 9.49 12.71 -1.43
C GLU A 207 7.96 12.81 -1.28
N ASP A 208 7.47 13.22 -0.11
CA ASP A 208 6.04 13.43 0.11
C ASP A 208 5.49 14.48 -0.86
N GLY A 209 4.34 14.19 -1.46
CA GLY A 209 3.71 15.05 -2.45
C GLY A 209 4.36 15.02 -3.84
N SER A 210 5.40 14.21 -4.08
CA SER A 210 5.90 13.90 -5.43
C SER A 210 5.07 12.78 -6.10
N GLY A 211 5.45 12.38 -7.31
CA GLY A 211 4.75 11.38 -8.12
C GLY A 211 4.08 11.97 -9.35
N ASP A 212 3.40 11.15 -10.14
CA ASP A 212 2.60 11.64 -11.26
C ASP A 212 1.27 12.14 -10.67
N ARG A 213 1.09 13.46 -10.69
CA ARG A 213 0.06 14.19 -9.97
C ARG A 213 -1.05 14.55 -10.92
N LEU A 214 -2.26 14.24 -10.50
CA LEU A 214 -3.48 14.54 -11.20
C LEU A 214 -4.42 15.28 -10.25
N GLU A 215 -5.20 16.23 -10.75
CA GLU A 215 -6.21 16.96 -9.99
C GLU A 215 -7.62 16.59 -10.43
N GLN A 216 -8.51 16.49 -9.45
CA GLN A 216 -9.95 16.38 -9.63
C GLN A 216 -10.62 16.98 -8.40
N PHE A 217 -11.65 17.80 -8.59
CA PHE A 217 -12.48 18.49 -7.58
C PHE A 217 -11.92 18.44 -6.13
N GLU A 218 -11.18 19.49 -5.74
CA GLU A 218 -10.63 19.67 -4.39
C GLU A 218 -9.77 18.49 -3.86
N GLN A 219 -9.23 17.67 -4.78
CA GLN A 219 -8.34 16.55 -4.50
C GLN A 219 -7.14 16.55 -5.47
N ILE A 220 -6.01 16.11 -4.93
CA ILE A 220 -4.78 15.80 -5.68
C ILE A 220 -4.50 14.31 -5.51
N ASN A 221 -4.34 13.62 -6.63
CA ASN A 221 -4.14 12.18 -6.75
C ASN A 221 -2.75 11.92 -7.35
N ASN A 222 -1.86 11.33 -6.56
CA ASN A 222 -0.48 11.07 -6.94
C ASN A 222 -0.29 9.57 -7.17
N PHE A 223 0.02 9.17 -8.40
CA PHE A 223 0.69 7.89 -8.57
C PHE A 223 2.07 7.98 -7.93
N VAL A 224 2.28 7.21 -6.86
CA VAL A 224 3.59 7.03 -6.21
C VAL A 224 4.25 5.71 -6.62
N CYS A 225 3.47 4.84 -7.27
CA CYS A 225 3.89 3.60 -7.88
C CYS A 225 2.92 3.27 -9.03
N ARG A 226 3.41 2.94 -10.22
CA ARG A 226 2.59 2.47 -11.36
C ARG A 226 2.84 0.98 -11.63
N PRO A 227 1.91 0.26 -12.29
CA PRO A 227 2.04 -1.17 -12.57
C PRO A 227 3.32 -1.52 -13.35
N LYS A 228 3.78 -0.63 -14.23
CA LYS A 228 5.04 -0.82 -15.00
C LYS A 228 6.26 -1.04 -14.10
N HIS A 229 6.26 -0.49 -12.88
CA HIS A 229 7.35 -0.63 -11.91
C HIS A 229 7.23 -1.88 -11.02
N THR A 230 6.08 -2.56 -11.06
CA THR A 230 5.76 -3.72 -10.23
C THR A 230 5.60 -5.00 -11.06
N GLY A 231 5.86 -4.95 -12.37
CA GLY A 231 5.56 -6.06 -13.27
C GLY A 231 4.07 -6.37 -13.29
N ASN A 232 3.25 -5.33 -13.29
CA ASN A 232 1.78 -5.35 -13.32
C ASN A 232 1.09 -6.01 -12.11
N GLN A 233 1.79 -6.16 -10.98
CA GLN A 233 1.19 -6.81 -9.80
C GLN A 233 0.29 -5.88 -8.99
N PHE A 234 0.63 -4.59 -8.91
CA PHE A 234 -0.15 -3.58 -8.21
C PHE A 234 0.30 -2.16 -8.59
N PHE A 235 -0.47 -1.16 -8.19
CA PHE A 235 -0.05 0.25 -8.16
C PHE A 235 -0.51 0.92 -6.87
N ALA A 236 0.03 2.10 -6.60
CA ALA A 236 -0.30 2.85 -5.40
C ALA A 236 -0.61 4.32 -5.72
N MET A 237 -1.74 4.79 -5.19
CA MET A 237 -2.28 6.13 -5.35
C MET A 237 -2.31 6.81 -3.99
N GLN A 238 -1.61 7.92 -3.82
CA GLN A 238 -1.74 8.77 -2.65
C GLN A 238 -2.70 9.92 -3.01
N SER A 239 -3.85 9.96 -2.34
CA SER A 239 -4.87 10.99 -2.54
C SER A 239 -4.85 11.95 -1.36
N ARG A 240 -4.86 13.26 -1.64
CA ARG A 240 -4.98 14.33 -0.65
C ARG A 240 -6.14 15.24 -1.03
N GLY A 241 -7.04 15.53 -0.10
CA GLY A 241 -8.24 16.30 -0.42
C GLY A 241 -8.89 17.03 0.75
N ALA A 242 -9.77 17.96 0.39
CA ALA A 242 -10.70 18.63 1.31
C ALA A 242 -11.86 17.70 1.69
N GLU A 243 -12.81 18.22 2.47
CA GLU A 243 -14.05 17.49 2.78
C GLU A 243 -14.84 17.26 1.48
N ALA A 244 -15.21 16.00 1.21
CA ALA A 244 -15.88 15.62 -0.03
C ALA A 244 -17.00 14.62 0.26
N PRO A 245 -18.13 14.68 -0.47
CA PRO A 245 -19.21 13.72 -0.31
C PRO A 245 -18.78 12.33 -0.76
N TYR A 246 -19.59 11.33 -0.44
CA TYR A 246 -19.40 9.99 -0.94
C TYR A 246 -19.43 9.93 -2.48
N ILE A 247 -18.60 9.06 -3.04
CA ILE A 247 -18.70 8.65 -4.45
C ILE A 247 -19.80 7.57 -4.63
N PRO A 248 -20.25 7.27 -5.86
CA PRO A 248 -21.26 6.23 -6.09
C PRO A 248 -20.86 4.87 -5.51
N LEU A 249 -21.84 4.08 -5.05
CA LEU A 249 -21.61 2.71 -4.61
C LEU A 249 -21.20 1.86 -5.80
N HIS A 250 -20.06 1.17 -5.68
CA HIS A 250 -19.52 0.34 -6.74
C HIS A 250 -18.72 -0.85 -6.21
N PHE A 251 -18.37 -1.77 -7.11
CA PHE A 251 -17.41 -2.84 -6.85
C PHE A 251 -16.59 -3.16 -8.11
N HIS A 252 -15.54 -3.96 -7.94
CA HIS A 252 -14.65 -4.42 -8.99
C HIS A 252 -14.66 -5.95 -9.08
N ARG A 253 -14.42 -6.52 -10.27
CA ARG A 253 -14.41 -7.97 -10.51
C ARG A 253 -13.01 -8.57 -10.62
N LEU A 254 -12.05 -7.78 -11.06
CA LEU A 254 -10.73 -8.23 -11.50
C LEU A 254 -9.62 -7.78 -10.55
N HIS A 255 -9.91 -6.87 -9.63
CA HIS A 255 -8.91 -6.39 -8.67
C HIS A 255 -9.46 -6.17 -7.25
N THR A 256 -8.52 -6.11 -6.33
CA THR A 256 -8.69 -5.72 -4.94
C THR A 256 -8.31 -4.25 -4.78
N GLU A 257 -9.10 -3.51 -4.00
CA GLU A 257 -8.72 -2.20 -3.49
C GLU A 257 -8.40 -2.26 -1.99
N ASN A 258 -7.39 -1.50 -1.59
CA ASN A 258 -6.93 -1.40 -0.21
C ASN A 258 -6.84 0.07 0.18
N PHE A 259 -7.45 0.44 1.30
CA PHE A 259 -7.56 1.82 1.75
C PHE A 259 -6.82 2.01 3.06
N PHE A 260 -5.90 2.96 3.12
CA PHE A 260 -5.24 3.35 4.36
C PHE A 260 -5.45 4.84 4.61
N CYS A 261 -5.84 5.18 5.83
CA CYS A 261 -5.84 6.57 6.25
C CYS A 261 -4.44 6.97 6.71
N LEU A 262 -3.80 7.90 6.00
CA LEU A 262 -2.48 8.44 6.35
C LEU A 262 -2.60 9.66 7.27
N ASP A 263 -3.64 10.47 7.07
CA ASP A 263 -3.95 11.65 7.87
C ASP A 263 -5.42 12.06 7.70
N GLY A 264 -5.97 12.82 8.64
CA GLY A 264 -7.38 13.24 8.62
C GLY A 264 -8.34 12.11 8.96
N LYS A 265 -9.50 12.09 8.27
CA LYS A 265 -10.57 11.09 8.48
C LYS A 265 -11.22 10.69 7.15
N ILE A 266 -11.34 9.39 6.93
CA ILE A 266 -12.02 8.83 5.76
C ILE A 266 -13.26 8.09 6.25
N LYS A 267 -14.42 8.37 5.67
CA LYS A 267 -15.60 7.51 5.85
C LYS A 267 -15.61 6.51 4.69
N LEU A 268 -15.60 5.21 4.99
CA LEU A 268 -15.82 4.16 4.02
C LEU A 268 -17.15 3.50 4.27
N HIS A 269 -17.88 3.25 3.19
CA HIS A 269 -19.00 2.35 3.20
C HIS A 269 -18.53 1.01 2.60
N VAL A 270 -18.71 -0.10 3.31
CA VAL A 270 -18.27 -1.44 2.91
C VAL A 270 -19.43 -2.41 3.14
N ASN A 271 -20.03 -2.90 2.06
CA ASN A 271 -21.17 -3.82 2.08
C ASN A 271 -22.30 -3.39 3.04
N GLY A 272 -22.70 -2.12 3.00
CA GLY A 272 -23.76 -1.60 3.87
C GLY A 272 -23.30 -1.11 5.24
N GLN A 273 -22.03 -1.29 5.61
CA GLN A 273 -21.46 -0.82 6.88
C GLN A 273 -20.65 0.45 6.68
N GLU A 274 -20.89 1.48 7.49
CA GLU A 274 -20.02 2.66 7.55
C GLU A 274 -18.87 2.41 8.54
N ILE A 275 -17.65 2.63 8.09
CA ILE A 275 -16.40 2.48 8.83
C ILE A 275 -15.64 3.81 8.72
N ILE A 276 -15.33 4.43 9.85
CA ILE A 276 -14.54 5.67 9.90
C ILE A 276 -13.09 5.29 10.13
N LEU A 277 -12.22 5.59 9.16
CA LEU A 277 -10.78 5.42 9.28
C LEU A 277 -10.11 6.68 9.83
N SER A 278 -9.24 6.47 10.80
CA SER A 278 -8.25 7.43 11.30
C SER A 278 -6.83 6.96 10.94
N ARG A 279 -5.83 7.81 11.15
CA ARG A 279 -4.43 7.52 10.80
C ARG A 279 -3.98 6.12 11.24
N GLY A 280 -3.56 5.31 10.27
CA GLY A 280 -3.06 3.95 10.46
C GLY A 280 -4.13 2.86 10.35
N ASP A 281 -5.40 3.21 10.26
CA ASP A 281 -6.48 2.26 10.00
C ASP A 281 -6.44 1.80 8.52
N TYR A 282 -6.93 0.59 8.28
CA TYR A 282 -6.83 -0.12 7.01
C TYR A 282 -8.14 -0.84 6.68
N VAL A 283 -8.54 -0.80 5.41
CA VAL A 283 -9.63 -1.62 4.86
C VAL A 283 -9.11 -2.40 3.66
N HIS A 284 -9.43 -3.69 3.65
CA HIS A 284 -9.24 -4.59 2.51
C HIS A 284 -10.59 -4.85 1.84
N ALA A 285 -10.69 -4.50 0.55
CA ALA A 285 -11.87 -4.71 -0.28
C ALA A 285 -11.51 -5.61 -1.48
N PRO A 286 -11.60 -6.95 -1.34
CA PRO A 286 -11.38 -7.85 -2.46
C PRO A 286 -12.47 -7.70 -3.53
N ALA A 287 -12.23 -8.26 -4.72
CA ALA A 287 -13.19 -8.25 -5.82
C ALA A 287 -14.59 -8.72 -5.36
N GLY A 288 -15.63 -7.97 -5.72
CA GLY A 288 -17.02 -8.16 -5.24
C GLY A 288 -17.35 -7.47 -3.92
N THR A 289 -16.47 -6.65 -3.36
CA THR A 289 -16.82 -5.82 -2.20
C THR A 289 -17.49 -4.54 -2.69
N ILE A 290 -18.77 -4.34 -2.34
CA ILE A 290 -19.46 -3.08 -2.64
C ILE A 290 -18.93 -2.01 -1.69
N HIS A 291 -18.36 -0.94 -2.23
CA HIS A 291 -17.81 0.12 -1.42
C HIS A 291 -18.00 1.53 -2.02
N SER A 292 -17.75 2.51 -1.16
CA SER A 292 -17.67 3.94 -1.46
C SER A 292 -16.83 4.60 -0.37
N PHE A 293 -16.23 5.76 -0.65
CA PHE A 293 -15.53 6.56 0.35
C PHE A 293 -15.86 8.04 0.24
N ALA A 294 -15.63 8.76 1.34
CA ALA A 294 -15.74 10.20 1.49
C ALA A 294 -14.59 10.71 2.37
N PHE A 295 -14.07 11.90 2.07
CA PHE A 295 -13.16 12.59 2.99
C PHE A 295 -13.97 13.44 3.96
N ALA A 296 -13.74 13.24 5.26
CA ALA A 296 -14.49 13.91 6.34
C ALA A 296 -13.66 14.97 7.08
N GLY A 297 -12.54 15.38 6.51
CA GLY A 297 -11.75 16.50 7.01
C GLY A 297 -11.12 17.30 5.87
N HIS A 298 -10.93 18.60 6.11
CA HIS A 298 -10.40 19.58 5.14
C HIS A 298 -8.97 19.30 4.65
N ASN A 299 -8.26 18.37 5.29
CA ASN A 299 -6.96 17.90 4.84
C ASN A 299 -6.81 16.41 5.17
N THR A 300 -7.44 15.58 4.35
CA THR A 300 -7.42 14.12 4.50
C THR A 300 -6.43 13.51 3.51
N GLN A 301 -5.66 12.53 3.95
CA GLN A 301 -4.72 11.79 3.12
C GLN A 301 -5.03 10.29 3.16
N MET A 302 -5.13 9.69 1.98
CA MET A 302 -5.42 8.28 1.78
C MET A 302 -4.34 7.66 0.90
N LEU A 303 -3.91 6.45 1.24
CA LEU A 303 -3.17 5.59 0.33
C LEU A 303 -4.09 4.49 -0.17
N GLY A 304 -4.34 4.48 -1.48
CA GLY A 304 -4.96 3.39 -2.21
C GLY A 304 -3.89 2.44 -2.75
N LEU A 305 -4.01 1.14 -2.47
CA LEU A 305 -3.17 0.08 -3.06
C LEU A 305 -4.06 -0.90 -3.83
N LEU A 306 -3.92 -0.90 -5.15
CA LEU A 306 -4.78 -1.66 -6.04
C LEU A 306 -3.98 -2.76 -6.72
N THR A 307 -4.48 -3.98 -6.68
CA THR A 307 -3.82 -5.12 -7.34
C THR A 307 -4.05 -5.05 -8.85
N THR A 308 -3.13 -5.60 -9.63
CA THR A 308 -3.15 -5.59 -11.11
C THR A 308 -3.02 -4.18 -11.72
N GLU A 309 -2.98 -4.10 -13.04
CA GLU A 309 -2.96 -2.87 -13.82
C GLU A 309 -4.34 -2.39 -14.28
N VAL A 310 -5.38 -3.24 -14.15
CA VAL A 310 -6.65 -3.09 -14.90
C VAL A 310 -7.41 -1.80 -14.60
N PHE A 311 -7.17 -1.19 -13.45
CA PHE A 311 -7.84 0.03 -13.01
C PHE A 311 -6.93 1.28 -13.02
N GLU A 312 -5.66 1.15 -13.43
CA GLU A 312 -4.76 2.30 -13.57
C GLU A 312 -5.36 3.43 -14.46
N PRO A 313 -5.95 3.13 -15.65
CA PRO A 313 -6.46 4.18 -16.53
C PRO A 313 -7.62 5.00 -15.96
N PHE A 314 -8.29 4.53 -14.90
CA PHE A 314 -9.38 5.26 -14.25
C PHE A 314 -8.93 6.66 -13.84
N PHE A 315 -7.77 6.74 -13.18
CA PHE A 315 -7.26 7.99 -12.65
C PHE A 315 -6.87 8.94 -13.78
N ASP A 316 -6.22 8.43 -14.82
CA ASP A 316 -5.85 9.24 -15.99
C ASP A 316 -7.09 9.73 -16.77
N TYR A 317 -8.22 9.01 -16.74
CA TYR A 317 -9.47 9.43 -17.40
C TYR A 317 -10.24 10.46 -16.57
N MET A 318 -10.28 10.29 -15.26
CA MET A 318 -11.13 11.10 -14.36
C MET A 318 -10.47 12.40 -13.90
N ASN A 319 -9.15 12.51 -14.03
CA ASN A 319 -8.36 13.62 -13.50
C ASN A 319 -7.60 14.36 -14.61
N THR A 320 -7.09 15.55 -14.30
CA THR A 320 -6.23 16.34 -15.19
C THR A 320 -4.80 16.37 -14.65
N PRO A 321 -3.73 16.18 -15.46
CA PRO A 321 -2.36 16.34 -14.99
C PRO A 321 -2.10 17.73 -14.41
N THR A 322 -1.39 17.80 -13.28
CA THR A 322 -1.12 19.05 -12.57
C THR A 322 0.28 19.08 -11.97
N ASP A 323 0.87 20.27 -11.84
CA ASP A 323 2.11 20.49 -11.08
C ASP A 323 1.85 20.87 -9.63
N ALA A 324 0.58 21.08 -9.23
CA ALA A 324 0.22 21.37 -7.85
C ALA A 324 0.54 20.19 -6.92
N HIS A 325 1.04 20.50 -5.71
CA HIS A 325 1.32 19.51 -4.66
C HIS A 325 0.24 19.43 -3.59
N VAL A 326 -0.64 20.42 -3.53
CA VAL A 326 -1.67 20.57 -2.50
C VAL A 326 -2.98 20.93 -3.19
N GLN A 327 -4.06 20.34 -2.73
CA GLN A 327 -5.42 20.63 -3.19
C GLN A 327 -5.81 22.07 -2.85
N LEU A 328 -6.64 22.66 -3.71
CA LEU A 328 -7.33 23.91 -3.42
C LEU A 328 -8.75 23.57 -2.97
N GLU A 329 -9.15 24.05 -1.80
CA GLU A 329 -10.55 24.09 -1.35
C GLU A 329 -11.11 25.42 -1.84
N ASP A 330 -11.78 25.42 -3.00
CA ASP A 330 -12.35 26.61 -3.61
C ASP A 330 -13.83 26.82 -3.23
N CYS A 331 -14.36 25.92 -2.37
CA CYS A 331 -15.76 25.88 -1.95
C CYS A 331 -16.72 25.81 -3.16
N GLY A 332 -16.24 25.29 -4.28
CA GLY A 332 -17.00 25.09 -5.50
C GLY A 332 -18.11 24.06 -5.29
N LYS A 333 -19.10 24.07 -6.19
CA LYS A 333 -20.07 22.97 -6.22
C LYS A 333 -19.34 21.70 -6.67
N PRO A 334 -19.50 20.56 -5.96
CA PRO A 334 -19.00 19.28 -6.44
C PRO A 334 -19.41 19.03 -7.88
N TRP A 335 -18.44 18.70 -8.73
CA TRP A 335 -18.68 18.36 -10.13
C TRP A 335 -18.04 16.99 -10.43
N PHE A 336 -18.59 16.31 -11.44
CA PHE A 336 -18.17 14.97 -11.80
C PHE A 336 -17.98 14.86 -13.33
N PRO A 337 -16.86 14.32 -13.83
CA PRO A 337 -16.57 14.27 -15.26
C PRO A 337 -17.38 13.16 -15.94
N ALA A 338 -18.66 13.42 -16.21
CA ALA A 338 -19.62 12.43 -16.70
C ALA A 338 -19.20 11.75 -18.03
N GLU A 339 -18.59 12.48 -18.97
CA GLU A 339 -18.13 11.91 -20.24
C GLU A 339 -16.96 10.94 -20.03
N ALA A 340 -15.97 11.32 -19.23
CA ALA A 340 -14.87 10.43 -18.86
C ALA A 340 -15.38 9.22 -18.08
N PHE A 341 -16.36 9.41 -17.19
CA PHE A 341 -16.93 8.30 -16.43
C PHE A 341 -17.72 7.32 -17.31
N ALA A 342 -18.41 7.80 -18.35
CA ALA A 342 -19.05 6.91 -19.32
C ALA A 342 -18.01 6.03 -20.03
N LYS A 343 -16.82 6.57 -20.33
CA LYS A 343 -15.69 5.80 -20.86
C LYS A 343 -15.17 4.79 -19.85
N VAL A 344 -14.99 5.20 -18.60
CA VAL A 344 -14.60 4.31 -17.49
C VAL A 344 -15.57 3.12 -17.37
N GLN A 345 -16.88 3.35 -17.38
CA GLN A 345 -17.87 2.28 -17.28
C GLN A 345 -17.88 1.33 -18.50
N ALA A 346 -17.47 1.83 -19.67
CA ALA A 346 -17.42 1.03 -20.89
C ALA A 346 -16.14 0.19 -21.00
N GLU A 347 -15.02 0.69 -20.47
CA GLU A 347 -13.69 0.13 -20.74
C GLU A 347 -13.03 -0.52 -19.51
N LEU A 348 -13.40 -0.12 -18.30
CA LEU A 348 -12.68 -0.49 -17.07
C LEU A 348 -13.51 -1.36 -16.12
N ASP A 349 -12.80 -2.03 -15.22
CA ASP A 349 -13.38 -2.91 -14.21
C ASP A 349 -14.07 -2.12 -13.08
N VAL A 350 -15.28 -1.63 -13.35
CA VAL A 350 -16.12 -1.00 -12.34
C VAL A 350 -17.59 -1.33 -12.54
N VAL A 351 -18.30 -1.59 -11.44
CA VAL A 351 -19.72 -1.89 -11.44
C VAL A 351 -20.42 -0.96 -10.48
N VAL A 352 -21.10 0.04 -11.01
CA VAL A 352 -21.92 0.95 -10.20
C VAL A 352 -23.22 0.26 -9.84
N VAL A 353 -23.52 0.15 -8.55
CA VAL A 353 -24.69 -0.56 -8.01
C VAL A 353 -25.69 0.36 -7.32
N GLY A 354 -25.35 1.63 -7.12
CA GLY A 354 -26.27 2.59 -6.51
C GLY A 354 -25.72 4.01 -6.47
N PRO A 355 -26.56 4.98 -6.06
CA PRO A 355 -26.10 6.34 -5.78
C PRO A 355 -25.10 6.33 -4.61
N PRO A 356 -24.39 7.45 -4.38
CA PRO A 356 -23.66 7.64 -3.13
C PRO A 356 -24.54 7.35 -1.89
N PRO A 357 -23.98 6.74 -0.82
CA PRO A 357 -24.67 6.61 0.45
C PRO A 357 -25.23 7.94 0.95
N ALA A 358 -26.38 7.89 1.62
CA ALA A 358 -26.87 9.03 2.37
C ALA A 358 -25.94 9.29 3.57
N ASN A 359 -25.65 10.56 3.82
CA ASN A 359 -24.87 10.99 4.99
C ASN A 359 -25.58 10.73 6.32
#